data_AF-A0A820XLF1-F1
#
_entry.id   AF-A0A820XLF1-F1
#
_cell.length_a   1.000
_cell.length_b   1.000
_cell.length_c   1.000
_cell.angle_alpha   90.00
_cell.angle_beta   90.00
_cell.angle_gamma   90.00
#
_symmetry.space_group_name_H-M   'P 1'
#
loop_
_entity.id
_entity.type
_entity.pdbx_description
1 polymer ?
#
loop_
_entity_poly.entity_id
_entity_poly.type
_entity_poly.pdbx_seq_one_letter_code
_entity_poly.pdbx_strand_id
1 'polypeptide(L)'
;MANQNDHVSIHMPKYETTPIHFVTPAYNVSVDIAEIQNYIREKAEKNLKQCESFEVSLPPSITGITGESTKIKFSSLFQTPTLNELETLSTNADGSSKKLNDEQLKAVLQAGEFEVHSIHFPGQNHRWKLSKLLQSGVQPANDTLFKVCLF
;
A
#
# COMPACT_ATOMS: atom_id res chain seq x y z
N MET A 1 30.70 5.51 25.00
CA MET A 1 29.25 5.60 24.82
C MET A 1 28.86 4.48 23.86
N ALA A 2 28.37 3.37 24.39
CA ALA A 2 28.09 2.16 23.61
C ALA A 2 26.76 2.33 22.86
N ASN A 3 26.79 2.17 21.55
CA ASN A 3 25.60 2.10 20.70
C ASN A 3 25.33 0.62 20.44
N GLN A 4 24.45 0.04 21.26
CA GLN A 4 24.06 -1.36 21.15
C GLN A 4 22.96 -1.46 20.09
N ASN A 5 23.35 -1.85 18.87
CA ASN A 5 22.41 -2.31 17.86
C ASN A 5 21.83 -3.65 18.34
N ASP A 6 20.74 -3.60 19.10
CA ASP A 6 19.96 -4.77 19.45
C ASP A 6 19.25 -5.27 18.20
N HIS A 7 19.94 -6.18 17.51
CA HIS A 7 19.39 -7.01 16.44
C HIS A 7 18.24 -7.82 17.03
N VAL A 8 17.00 -7.35 16.82
CA VAL A 8 15.80 -8.09 17.21
C VAL A 8 15.74 -9.35 16.35
N SER A 9 16.37 -10.42 16.83
CA SER A 9 16.13 -11.76 16.31
C SER A 9 14.69 -12.10 16.60
N ILE A 10 13.85 -12.05 15.58
CA ILE A 10 12.49 -12.57 15.63
C ILE A 10 12.62 -14.07 15.89
N HIS A 11 12.48 -14.47 17.15
CA HIS A 11 12.38 -15.87 17.53
C HIS A 11 11.04 -16.37 16.98
N MET A 12 11.06 -16.98 15.79
CA MET A 12 9.89 -17.70 15.32
C MET A 12 9.69 -18.88 16.29
N PRO A 13 8.54 -18.96 16.99
CA PRO A 13 8.28 -20.06 17.89
C PRO A 13 8.39 -21.35 17.10
N LYS A 14 9.02 -22.38 17.68
CA LYS A 14 9.03 -23.71 17.07
C LYS A 14 7.59 -24.23 17.12
N TYR A 15 6.96 -24.32 15.96
CA TYR A 15 5.63 -24.89 15.82
C TYR A 15 5.72 -26.34 15.34
N GLU A 16 4.90 -27.20 15.94
CA GLU A 16 4.75 -28.59 15.49
C GLU A 16 3.81 -28.62 14.29
N THR A 17 4.26 -29.24 13.19
CA THR A 17 3.46 -29.37 11.98
C THR A 17 3.15 -30.81 11.62
N THR A 18 1.92 -31.06 11.18
CA THR A 18 1.52 -32.32 10.56
C THR A 18 1.19 -32.17 9.07
N PRO A 19 1.39 -33.24 8.26
CA PRO A 19 0.97 -33.24 6.86
C PRO A 19 -0.55 -33.05 6.73
N ILE A 20 -0.97 -32.25 5.75
CA ILE A 20 -2.39 -32.07 5.42
C ILE A 20 -2.75 -33.03 4.29
N HIS A 21 -3.93 -33.66 4.40
CA HIS A 21 -4.54 -34.41 3.32
C HIS A 21 -5.91 -33.80 2.98
N PHE A 22 -6.08 -33.36 1.73
CA PHE A 22 -7.35 -32.80 1.27
C PHE A 22 -8.23 -33.90 0.69
N VAL A 23 -9.39 -34.13 1.31
CA VAL A 23 -10.39 -35.06 0.79
C VAL A 23 -11.02 -34.48 -0.47
N THR A 24 -11.08 -35.27 -1.54
CA THR A 24 -11.85 -34.91 -2.72
C THR A 24 -13.29 -35.36 -2.57
N PRO A 25 -14.28 -34.47 -2.71
CA PRO A 25 -15.67 -34.90 -2.72
C PRO A 25 -15.94 -35.75 -3.97
N ALA A 26 -16.78 -36.78 -3.81
CA ALA A 26 -17.23 -37.63 -4.92
C ALA A 26 -18.40 -36.95 -5.65
N TYR A 27 -18.09 -35.97 -6.48
CA TYR A 27 -19.07 -35.35 -7.38
C TYR A 27 -18.70 -35.64 -8.83
N ASN A 28 -19.70 -35.65 -9.71
CA ASN A 28 -19.51 -35.98 -11.12
C ASN A 28 -18.95 -34.74 -11.83
N VAL A 29 -17.63 -34.63 -11.84
CA VAL A 29 -16.90 -33.51 -12.47
C VAL A 29 -16.44 -33.89 -13.86
N SER A 30 -16.43 -32.92 -14.78
CA SER A 30 -15.73 -33.07 -16.05
C SER A 30 -14.25 -33.46 -15.82
N VAL A 31 -13.71 -34.29 -16.73
CA VAL A 31 -12.33 -34.81 -16.66
C VAL A 31 -11.31 -33.68 -16.51
N ASP A 32 -11.46 -32.60 -17.28
CA ASP A 32 -10.55 -31.44 -17.24
C ASP A 32 -10.47 -30.79 -15.86
N ILE A 33 -11.59 -30.72 -15.15
CA ILE A 33 -11.66 -30.10 -13.82
C ILE A 33 -11.06 -31.05 -12.77
N ALA A 34 -11.26 -32.35 -12.91
CA ALA A 34 -10.67 -33.36 -12.03
C ALA A 34 -9.13 -33.34 -12.10
N GLU A 35 -8.56 -33.15 -13.30
CA GLU A 35 -7.12 -32.99 -13.50
C GLU A 35 -6.58 -31.74 -12.77
N ILE A 36 -7.23 -30.59 -12.97
CA ILE A 36 -6.86 -29.33 -12.30
C ILE A 36 -6.92 -29.49 -10.77
N GLN A 37 -7.94 -30.17 -10.25
CA GLN A 37 -8.09 -30.38 -8.83
C GLN A 37 -7.06 -31.32 -8.22
N ASN A 38 -6.68 -32.37 -8.95
CA ASN A 38 -5.59 -33.25 -8.52
C ASN A 38 -4.26 -32.48 -8.49
N TYR A 39 -4.00 -31.68 -9.51
CA TYR A 39 -2.81 -30.83 -9.56
C TYR A 39 -2.75 -29.83 -8.39
N ILE A 40 -3.85 -29.12 -8.12
CA ILE A 40 -3.94 -28.18 -6.99
C ILE A 40 -3.78 -28.92 -5.67
N ARG A 41 -4.41 -30.09 -5.50
CA ARG A 41 -4.28 -30.91 -4.29
C ARG A 41 -2.83 -31.28 -4.04
N GLU A 42 -2.16 -31.87 -5.03
CA GLU A 42 -0.77 -32.30 -4.90
C GLU A 42 0.14 -31.13 -4.53
N LYS A 43 -0.05 -29.97 -5.18
CA LYS A 43 0.70 -28.75 -4.86
C LYS A 43 0.39 -28.23 -3.46
N ALA A 44 -0.87 -28.26 -3.05
CA ALA A 44 -1.29 -27.82 -1.74
C ALA A 44 -0.70 -28.72 -0.65
N GLU A 45 -0.82 -30.04 -0.75
CA GLU A 45 -0.27 -31.00 0.23
C GLU A 45 1.27 -30.96 0.29
N LYS A 46 1.93 -30.64 -0.82
CA LYS A 46 3.39 -30.48 -0.85
C LYS A 46 3.88 -29.23 -0.11
N ASN A 47 3.10 -28.14 -0.14
CA ASN A 47 3.56 -26.83 0.34
C ASN A 47 2.90 -26.39 1.65
N LEU A 48 1.69 -26.86 1.93
CA LEU A 48 0.93 -26.52 3.12
C LEU A 48 1.14 -27.58 4.20
N LYS A 49 1.20 -27.13 5.45
CA LYS A 49 1.28 -27.98 6.62
C LYS A 49 0.28 -27.50 7.66
N GLN A 50 -0.27 -28.42 8.44
CA GLN A 50 -1.17 -28.08 9.53
C GLN A 50 -0.32 -27.70 10.74
N CYS A 51 -0.59 -26.54 11.33
CA CYS A 51 -0.01 -26.14 12.59
C CYS A 51 -0.89 -26.66 13.72
N GLU A 52 -0.39 -27.56 14.57
CA GLU A 52 -1.20 -28.14 15.65
C GLU A 52 -1.35 -27.18 16.83
N SER A 53 -0.26 -26.52 17.17
CA SER A 53 -0.22 -25.55 18.26
C SER A 53 0.55 -24.32 17.83
N PHE A 54 -0.03 -23.16 18.13
CA PHE A 54 0.56 -21.86 17.92
C PHE A 54 0.56 -21.11 19.25
N GLU A 55 1.70 -21.10 19.91
CA GLU A 55 1.86 -20.36 21.16
C GLU A 55 2.05 -18.87 20.85
N VAL A 56 1.01 -18.08 21.09
CA VAL A 56 1.06 -16.64 20.94
C VAL A 56 1.54 -16.02 22.24
N SER A 57 2.79 -15.57 22.27
CA SER A 57 3.24 -14.66 23.33
C SER A 57 2.59 -13.30 23.09
N LEU A 58 1.48 -13.02 23.77
CA LEU A 58 0.90 -11.70 23.74
C LEU A 58 1.85 -10.72 24.44
N PRO A 59 2.10 -9.53 23.87
CA PRO A 59 2.79 -8.49 24.60
C PRO A 59 2.01 -8.14 25.88
N PRO A 60 2.69 -7.68 26.93
CA PRO A 60 2.05 -7.35 28.20
C PRO A 60 0.90 -6.36 28.00
N SER A 61 -0.19 -6.55 28.74
CA SER A 61 -1.35 -5.66 28.63
C SER A 61 -0.97 -4.22 28.99
N ILE A 62 -1.35 -3.28 28.13
CA ILE A 62 -1.24 -1.84 28.39
C ILE A 62 -1.98 -1.43 29.67
N THR A 63 -3.05 -2.15 30.06
CA THR A 63 -3.82 -1.86 31.28
C THR A 63 -3.16 -2.37 32.57
N GLY A 64 -2.16 -3.26 32.47
CA GLY A 64 -1.49 -3.89 33.62
C GLY A 64 -0.19 -3.20 34.06
N ILE A 65 0.25 -2.16 33.34
CA ILE A 65 1.50 -1.46 33.63
C ILE A 65 1.25 -0.47 34.78
N THR A 66 1.32 -0.96 36.01
CA THR A 66 1.14 -0.17 37.25
C THR A 66 2.44 0.49 37.75
N GLY A 67 3.48 0.57 36.91
CA GLY A 67 4.70 1.32 37.18
C GLY A 67 4.55 2.79 36.79
N GLU A 68 4.92 3.70 37.68
CA GLU A 68 4.80 5.17 37.54
C GLU A 68 5.45 5.78 36.27
N SER A 69 6.20 5.01 35.48
CA SER A 69 7.01 5.52 34.36
C SER A 69 6.38 5.39 32.97
N THR A 70 5.24 4.73 32.76
CA THR A 70 4.66 4.58 31.40
C THR A 70 3.12 4.62 31.38
N LYS A 71 2.53 5.75 31.79
CA LYS A 71 1.11 6.03 31.52
C LYS A 71 0.92 6.29 30.01
N ILE A 72 0.83 5.23 29.22
CA ILE A 72 0.51 5.31 27.79
C ILE A 72 -0.87 5.95 27.66
N LYS A 73 -0.96 7.13 27.07
CA LYS A 73 -2.24 7.80 26.83
C LYS A 73 -2.97 7.04 25.73
N PHE A 74 -4.13 6.45 26.02
CA PHE A 74 -4.94 5.76 25.00
C PHE A 74 -5.27 6.66 23.78
N SER A 75 -5.36 7.97 23.99
CA SER A 75 -5.54 8.95 22.92
C SER A 75 -4.35 9.06 21.96
N SER A 76 -3.15 8.62 22.35
CA SER A 76 -1.98 8.58 21.46
C SER A 76 -1.85 7.27 20.69
N LEU A 77 -2.61 6.23 21.04
CA LEU A 77 -2.55 4.92 20.36
C LEU A 77 -3.23 4.90 19.01
N PHE A 78 -4.26 5.73 18.84
CA PHE A 78 -5.06 5.82 17.61
C PHE A 78 -4.93 7.20 16.96
N GLN A 79 -3.72 7.75 16.97
CA GLN A 79 -3.43 8.93 16.18
C GLN A 79 -3.34 8.53 14.72
N THR A 80 -4.45 8.71 14.00
CA THR A 80 -4.43 8.66 12.55
C THR A 80 -3.50 9.78 12.09
N PRO A 81 -2.39 9.47 11.37
CA PRO A 81 -1.58 10.51 10.78
C PRO A 81 -2.50 11.35 9.89
N THR A 82 -2.53 12.67 10.10
CA THR A 82 -3.34 13.56 9.28
C THR A 82 -2.71 13.59 7.90
N LEU A 83 -3.20 12.73 7.02
CA LEU A 83 -2.75 12.57 5.64
C LEU A 83 -3.30 13.72 4.79
N ASN A 84 -3.04 14.95 5.23
CA ASN A 84 -3.41 16.16 4.50
C ASN A 84 -2.24 16.61 3.62
N GLU A 85 -1.78 15.69 2.78
CA GLU A 85 -0.68 15.91 1.87
C GLU A 85 -1.01 16.98 0.83
N LEU A 86 -2.26 17.04 0.38
CA LEU A 86 -2.73 18.01 -0.61
C LEU A 86 -2.50 19.45 -0.16
N GLU A 87 -2.89 19.80 1.07
CA GLU A 87 -2.66 21.15 1.61
C GLU A 87 -1.16 21.47 1.67
N THR A 88 -0.35 20.52 2.13
CA THR A 88 1.10 20.69 2.24
C THR A 88 1.77 20.88 0.86
N LEU A 89 1.24 20.24 -0.19
CA LEU A 89 1.76 20.36 -1.55
C LEU A 89 1.25 21.60 -2.29
N SER A 90 0.05 22.09 -1.95
CA SER A 90 -0.59 23.25 -2.60
C SER A 90 -0.33 24.59 -1.91
N THR A 91 0.05 24.60 -0.63
CA THR A 91 0.23 25.83 0.15
C THR A 91 1.64 25.95 0.71
N ASN A 92 2.10 27.19 0.84
CA ASN A 92 3.32 27.55 1.55
C ASN A 92 3.04 27.64 3.06
N ALA A 93 4.08 27.76 3.88
CA ALA A 93 3.96 27.87 5.34
C ALA A 93 3.17 29.11 5.81
N ASP A 94 3.04 30.13 4.96
CA ASP A 94 2.24 31.35 5.21
C ASP A 94 0.77 31.22 4.77
N GLY A 95 0.36 30.05 4.27
CA GLY A 95 -0.98 29.78 3.74
C GLY A 95 -1.22 30.30 2.32
N SER A 96 -0.20 30.87 1.67
CA SER A 96 -0.31 31.28 0.26
C SER A 96 -0.24 30.07 -0.67
N SER A 97 -0.95 30.14 -1.80
CA SER A 97 -0.87 29.08 -2.82
C SER A 97 0.54 28.99 -3.40
N LYS A 98 1.07 27.79 -3.49
CA LYS A 98 2.39 27.51 -4.04
C LYS A 98 2.40 27.81 -5.54
N LYS A 99 3.37 28.60 -5.99
CA LYS A 99 3.57 28.88 -7.41
C LYS A 99 4.22 27.68 -8.09
N LEU A 100 3.79 27.40 -9.31
CA LEU A 100 4.42 26.39 -10.17
C LEU A 100 5.83 26.85 -10.56
N ASN A 101 6.77 25.91 -10.59
CA ASN A 101 8.10 26.16 -11.13
C ASN A 101 8.11 26.10 -12.67
N ASP A 102 9.22 26.50 -13.30
CA ASP A 102 9.32 26.57 -14.77
C ASP A 102 9.08 25.23 -15.47
N GLU A 103 9.50 24.12 -14.85
CA GLU A 103 9.29 22.77 -15.38
C GLU A 103 7.81 22.37 -15.34
N GLN A 104 7.13 22.64 -14.22
CA GLN A 104 5.70 22.39 -14.05
C GLN A 104 4.86 23.28 -14.97
N LEU A 105 5.24 24.55 -15.12
CA LEU A 105 4.61 25.47 -16.08
C LEU A 105 4.73 24.94 -17.51
N LYS A 106 5.91 24.47 -17.90
CA LYS A 106 6.13 23.86 -19.21
C LYS A 106 5.30 22.59 -19.39
N ALA A 107 5.22 21.73 -18.37
CA ALA A 107 4.41 20.51 -18.41
C ALA A 107 2.91 20.83 -18.54
N VAL A 108 2.42 21.82 -17.80
CA VAL A 108 1.05 22.35 -17.93
C VAL A 108 0.79 22.89 -19.33
N LEU A 109 1.72 23.66 -19.91
CA LEU A 109 1.60 24.17 -21.27
C LEU A 109 1.56 23.05 -22.31
N GLN A 110 2.34 21.99 -22.13
CA GLN A 110 2.43 20.89 -23.10
C GLN A 110 1.29 19.88 -22.98
N ALA A 111 0.94 19.46 -21.76
CA ALA A 111 0.05 18.32 -21.50
C ALA A 111 -1.21 18.67 -20.68
N GLY A 112 -1.30 19.90 -20.13
CA GLY A 112 -2.39 20.29 -19.23
C GLY A 112 -2.30 19.61 -17.85
N GLU A 113 -1.19 18.96 -17.54
CA GLU A 113 -0.93 18.26 -16.28
C GLU A 113 0.55 18.29 -15.90
N PHE A 114 0.83 18.10 -14.62
CA PHE A 114 2.18 18.01 -14.07
C PHE A 114 2.24 17.05 -12.88
N GLU A 115 3.44 16.65 -12.47
CA GLU A 115 3.66 15.74 -11.34
C GLU A 115 4.33 16.44 -10.15
N VAL A 116 4.03 15.94 -8.94
CA VAL A 116 4.61 16.40 -7.67
C VAL A 116 4.98 15.19 -6.83
N HIS A 117 6.18 15.17 -6.25
CA HIS A 117 6.60 14.07 -5.39
C HIS A 117 5.76 13.96 -4.13
N SER A 118 5.44 12.73 -3.73
CA SER A 118 4.75 12.49 -2.47
C SER A 118 5.68 12.70 -1.27
N ILE A 119 5.18 13.38 -0.25
CA ILE A 119 5.88 13.56 1.04
C ILE A 119 5.71 12.33 1.92
N HIS A 120 4.52 11.71 1.91
CA HIS A 120 4.18 10.60 2.80
C HIS A 120 4.43 9.22 2.19
N PHE A 121 4.54 9.12 0.86
CA PHE A 121 4.75 7.87 0.15
C PHE A 121 6.01 7.93 -0.74
N PRO A 122 7.20 7.69 -0.17
CA PRO A 122 8.46 7.75 -0.90
C PRO A 122 8.43 6.91 -2.17
N GLY A 123 8.84 7.52 -3.29
CA GLY A 123 8.85 6.88 -4.61
C GLY A 123 7.52 6.98 -5.38
N GLN A 124 6.47 7.59 -4.81
CA GLN A 124 5.23 7.89 -5.52
C GLN A 124 5.15 9.36 -5.92
N ASN A 125 4.45 9.63 -7.03
CA ASN A 125 4.17 10.98 -7.51
C ASN A 125 2.65 11.20 -7.62
N HIS A 126 2.21 12.40 -7.28
CA HIS A 126 0.86 12.88 -7.50
C HIS A 126 0.76 13.56 -8.85
N ARG A 127 -0.31 13.29 -9.59
CA ARG A 127 -0.55 13.92 -10.90
C ARG A 127 -1.67 14.95 -10.81
N TRP A 128 -1.35 16.17 -11.21
CA TRP A 128 -2.20 17.34 -11.08
C TRP A 128 -2.64 17.77 -12.47
N LYS A 129 -3.93 17.60 -12.76
CA LYS A 129 -4.51 17.86 -14.07
C LYS A 129 -5.41 19.08 -14.01
N LEU A 130 -5.19 20.02 -14.93
CA LEU A 130 -6.07 21.18 -15.07
C LEU A 130 -7.37 20.80 -15.78
N SER A 131 -8.42 21.57 -15.49
CA SER A 131 -9.66 21.43 -16.24
C SER A 131 -9.44 21.88 -17.69
N LYS A 132 -10.11 21.21 -18.63
CA LYS A 132 -10.02 21.54 -20.06
C LYS A 132 -10.50 22.96 -20.39
N LEU A 133 -11.31 23.56 -19.52
CA LEU A 133 -11.77 24.94 -19.60
C LEU A 133 -10.64 25.93 -19.40
N LEU A 134 -9.72 25.63 -18.47
CA LEU A 134 -8.60 26.51 -18.15
C LEU A 134 -7.43 26.26 -19.09
N GLN A 135 -7.04 24.99 -19.26
CA GLN A 135 -5.91 24.64 -20.13
C GLN A 135 -5.90 23.14 -20.46
N SER A 136 -5.95 22.82 -21.76
CA SER A 136 -5.90 21.42 -22.24
C SER A 136 -4.49 20.94 -22.61
N GLY A 137 -3.50 21.83 -22.71
CA GLY A 137 -2.16 21.53 -23.21
C GLY A 137 -2.08 21.47 -24.74
N VAL A 138 -0.89 21.69 -25.31
CA VAL A 138 -0.64 21.65 -26.76
C VAL A 138 -0.81 20.24 -27.35
N GLN A 139 -0.38 19.19 -26.62
CA GLN A 139 -0.45 17.81 -27.11
C GLN A 139 -1.89 17.27 -27.18
N PRO A 140 -2.75 17.43 -26.15
CA PRO A 140 -4.13 16.94 -26.23
C PRO A 140 -4.99 17.70 -27.24
N ALA A 141 -4.64 18.95 -27.56
CA ALA A 141 -5.28 19.70 -28.64
C ALA A 141 -4.99 19.09 -30.02
N ASN A 142 -3.75 18.66 -30.27
CA ASN A 142 -3.37 17.94 -31.49
C ASN A 142 -4.09 16.59 -31.60
N ASP A 143 -4.11 15.78 -30.54
CA ASP A 143 -4.80 14.48 -30.54
C ASP A 143 -6.31 14.60 -30.79
N THR A 144 -6.93 15.68 -30.30
CA THR A 144 -8.35 15.96 -30.54
C THR A 144 -8.58 16.40 -31.98
N LEU A 145 -7.69 17.24 -32.55
CA LEU A 145 -7.74 17.66 -33.96
C LEU A 145 -7.56 16.48 -34.92
N PHE A 146 -6.62 15.56 -34.66
CA PHE A 146 -6.41 14.38 -35.52
C PHE A 146 -7.54 13.34 -35.44
N LYS A 147 -8.41 13.40 -34.43
CA LYS A 147 -9.63 12.57 -34.36
C LYS A 147 -10.83 13.13 -35.12
N VAL A 148 -10.85 14.43 -35.44
CA VAL A 148 -11.97 15.06 -36.15
C VAL A 148 -11.85 14.93 -37.68
N CYS A 149 -10.64 14.73 -38.21
CA CYS A 149 -10.40 14.57 -39.65
C CYS A 149 -10.33 13.11 -40.15
N LEU A 150 -10.75 12.14 -39.34
CA LEU A 150 -10.94 10.74 -39.75
C LEU A 150 -12.42 10.37 -39.72
N PHE A 151 -13.23 11.02 -40.57
CA PHE A 151 -14.55 10.56 -40.99
C PHE A 151 -14.79 10.97 -42.43
#